data_AF-A0A7S0U758-F1
#
_entry.id   AF-A0A7S0U758-F1
#
_cell.length_a   1.000
_cell.length_b   1.000
_cell.length_c   1.000
_cell.angle_alpha   90.00
_cell.angle_beta   90.00
_cell.angle_gamma   90.00
#
_symmetry.space_group_name_H-M   'P 1'
#
loop_
_entity.id
_entity.type
_entity.pdbx_description
1 polymer ?
#
loop_
_entity_poly.entity_id
_entity_poly.type
_entity_poly.pdbx_seq_one_letter_code
_entity_poly.pdbx_strand_id
1 'polypeptide(L)'
;KCNGTAGVVGTTFAILATILAWLGMNTIASSNYDALDIALLFLQITGMISVFPLRWHSSMNLLNTALGLINFEVDFVSPCPVAFSAETLFYVQLTLPFFFALGYGAFFLLRRSHTDGWKDPKQLFKGVWLDMRGHILGMVIVGYHQVCLKSFGALKCTTFQDGKEYLKMAPEIECWVGSHWTMAVVAVFYLVFVVMGVPIGVFVYTRKMRLMNMLEAPNGLNFLWERYEVDWIWWHSVLIVRRMVIAFILMVVDTPMIQGASASVVLAAFIVIHSAAQPFIDSSLDMLEIITLLGIECYTISGMIFFPSLSDDTQGYICPGDGEDVCSGENANKARVAGAAIATIILLVLISFQVTFLNIMDKNREIKAVKRIRTFLHLVRGAASPDAM
;
A
#
# COMPACT_ATOMS: atom_id res chain seq x y z
N LYS A 1 -13.11 -2.92 26.79
CA LYS A 1 -13.60 -1.75 27.56
C LYS A 1 -14.33 -0.78 26.62
N CYS A 2 -15.54 -1.10 26.17
CA CYS A 2 -16.37 -0.14 25.44
C CYS A 2 -17.83 -0.62 25.57
N ASN A 3 -18.65 0.15 26.29
CA ASN A 3 -20.06 -0.12 26.49
C ASN A 3 -20.79 1.17 26.10
N GLY A 4 -21.40 1.22 24.91
CA GLY A 4 -22.20 2.37 24.51
C GLY A 4 -22.61 2.38 23.04
N THR A 5 -23.88 2.72 22.79
CA THR A 5 -24.47 2.98 21.47
C THR A 5 -23.77 4.10 20.69
N ALA A 6 -23.08 5.01 21.40
CA ALA A 6 -22.21 6.03 20.81
C ALA A 6 -21.06 5.42 19.96
N GLY A 7 -20.63 4.19 20.26
CA GLY A 7 -19.58 3.50 19.51
C GLY A 7 -20.00 3.09 18.09
N VAL A 8 -21.25 2.68 17.88
CA VAL A 8 -21.71 2.19 16.56
C VAL A 8 -21.80 3.32 15.54
N VAL A 9 -22.37 4.47 15.93
CA VAL A 9 -22.51 5.63 15.05
C VAL A 9 -21.14 6.22 14.70
N GLY A 10 -20.23 6.30 15.69
CA GLY A 10 -18.87 6.78 15.46
C GLY A 10 -18.11 5.92 14.45
N THR A 11 -18.31 4.60 14.48
CA THR A 11 -17.60 3.72 13.57
C THR A 11 -18.19 3.66 12.17
N THR A 12 -19.50 3.67 12.01
CA THR A 12 -20.10 3.81 10.66
C THR A 12 -19.61 5.10 9.99
N PHE A 13 -19.52 6.18 10.76
CA PHE A 13 -18.96 7.44 10.27
C PHE A 13 -17.47 7.33 9.94
N ALA A 14 -16.68 6.62 10.75
CA ALA A 14 -15.27 6.36 10.45
C ALA A 14 -15.07 5.51 9.19
N ILE A 15 -15.84 4.42 9.01
CA ILE A 15 -15.83 3.59 7.79
C ILE A 15 -16.15 4.47 6.58
N LEU A 16 -17.25 5.21 6.64
CA LEU A 16 -17.66 6.09 5.54
C LEU A 16 -16.64 7.19 5.26
N ALA A 17 -16.08 7.83 6.29
CA ALA A 17 -15.05 8.85 6.14
C ALA A 17 -13.78 8.28 5.50
N THR A 18 -13.35 7.08 5.90
CA THR A 18 -12.20 6.39 5.29
C THR A 18 -12.49 6.03 3.83
N ILE A 19 -13.67 5.49 3.51
CA ILE A 19 -14.08 5.19 2.13
C ILE A 19 -14.13 6.47 1.29
N LEU A 20 -14.68 7.57 1.81
CA LEU A 20 -14.76 8.84 1.10
C LEU A 20 -13.40 9.50 0.92
N ALA A 21 -12.56 9.51 1.95
CA ALA A 21 -11.18 9.98 1.86
C ALA A 21 -10.41 9.17 0.82
N TRP A 22 -10.62 7.86 0.79
CA TRP A 22 -10.02 6.98 -0.21
C TRP A 22 -10.53 7.24 -1.62
N LEU A 23 -11.85 7.35 -1.81
CA LEU A 23 -12.43 7.72 -3.10
C LEU A 23 -11.87 9.05 -3.57
N GLY A 24 -11.71 10.02 -2.67
CA GLY A 24 -11.07 11.31 -2.93
C GLY A 24 -9.61 11.17 -3.35
N MET A 25 -8.78 10.46 -2.58
CA MET A 25 -7.36 10.26 -2.91
C MET A 25 -7.17 9.49 -4.23
N ASN A 26 -7.94 8.43 -4.44
CA ASN A 26 -7.82 7.61 -5.65
C ASN A 26 -8.29 8.38 -6.90
N THR A 27 -9.38 9.16 -6.79
CA THR A 27 -9.89 9.93 -7.93
C THR A 27 -9.07 11.19 -8.22
N ILE A 28 -8.71 11.95 -7.19
CA ILE A 28 -8.07 13.26 -7.32
C ILE A 28 -6.56 13.14 -7.41
N ALA A 29 -5.96 12.24 -6.64
CA ALA A 29 -4.54 12.30 -6.34
C ALA A 29 -3.74 11.23 -7.12
N SER A 30 -4.26 10.00 -7.25
CA SER A 30 -3.62 8.93 -8.03
C SER A 30 -3.61 9.19 -9.54
N SER A 31 -4.67 9.79 -10.09
CA SER A 31 -4.78 10.03 -11.53
C SER A 31 -3.87 11.15 -12.05
N ASN A 32 -3.43 12.05 -11.16
CA ASN A 32 -2.74 13.27 -11.55
C ASN A 32 -1.24 13.26 -11.20
N TYR A 33 -0.81 12.43 -10.24
CA TYR A 33 0.54 12.51 -9.66
C TYR A 33 1.19 11.13 -9.47
N ASP A 34 2.13 10.79 -10.35
CA ASP A 34 2.91 9.55 -10.29
C ASP A 34 3.72 9.43 -8.99
N ALA A 35 4.24 10.55 -8.47
CA ALA A 35 4.96 10.59 -7.20
C ALA A 35 4.11 10.15 -6.00
N LEU A 36 2.79 10.36 -6.04
CA LEU A 36 1.91 9.90 -4.97
C LEU A 36 1.78 8.38 -4.94
N ASP A 37 1.79 7.72 -6.09
CA ASP A 37 1.74 6.26 -6.16
C ASP A 37 3.01 5.65 -5.54
N ILE A 38 4.17 6.23 -5.80
CA ILE A 38 5.44 5.86 -5.14
C ILE A 38 5.36 6.10 -3.63
N ALA A 39 4.85 7.26 -3.20
CA ALA A 39 4.70 7.57 -1.78
C ALA A 39 3.71 6.62 -1.07
N LEU A 40 2.61 6.25 -1.73
CA LEU A 40 1.66 5.28 -1.22
C LEU A 40 2.30 3.90 -1.10
N LEU A 41 3.05 3.47 -2.11
CA LEU A 41 3.80 2.21 -2.09
C LEU A 41 4.81 2.17 -0.94
N PHE A 42 5.51 3.29 -0.70
CA PHE A 42 6.40 3.45 0.44
C PHE A 42 5.68 3.27 1.78
N LEU A 43 4.56 3.97 1.99
CA LEU A 43 3.77 3.88 3.21
C LEU A 43 3.24 2.46 3.40
N GLN A 44 2.78 1.81 2.33
CA GLN A 44 2.25 0.46 2.39
C GLN A 44 3.28 -0.56 2.83
N ILE A 45 4.48 -0.51 2.23
CA ILE A 45 5.58 -1.41 2.58
C ILE A 45 6.08 -1.13 4.00
N THR A 46 6.22 0.15 4.38
CA THR A 46 6.60 0.53 5.75
C THR A 46 5.60 -0.02 6.77
N GLY A 47 4.30 0.09 6.47
CA GLY A 47 3.27 -0.46 7.33
C GLY A 47 3.31 -1.99 7.42
N MET A 48 3.61 -2.71 6.33
CA MET A 48 3.84 -4.17 6.39
C MET A 48 5.01 -4.51 7.32
N ILE A 49 6.11 -3.76 7.24
CA ILE A 49 7.28 -3.98 8.10
C ILE A 49 6.98 -3.63 9.56
N SER A 50 6.16 -2.61 9.82
CA SER A 50 5.76 -2.25 11.20
C SER A 50 5.01 -3.35 11.93
N VAL A 51 4.39 -4.30 11.20
CA VAL A 51 3.71 -5.48 11.76
C VAL A 51 4.72 -6.54 12.22
N PHE A 52 5.99 -6.44 11.82
CA PHE A 52 7.00 -7.38 12.28
C PHE A 52 7.07 -7.34 13.80
N PRO A 53 7.21 -8.51 14.48
CA PRO A 53 7.31 -8.61 15.94
C PRO A 53 8.67 -8.12 16.48
N LEU A 54 9.16 -7.02 15.94
CA LEU A 54 10.32 -6.27 16.40
C LEU A 54 9.89 -5.31 17.53
N ARG A 55 10.83 -4.92 18.40
CA ARG A 55 10.52 -3.94 19.46
C ARG A 55 10.60 -2.53 18.89
N TRP A 56 9.46 -1.97 18.50
CA TRP A 56 9.39 -0.59 18.04
C TRP A 56 9.46 0.39 19.22
N HIS A 57 10.17 1.50 19.04
CA HIS A 57 10.20 2.58 20.02
C HIS A 57 8.81 3.25 20.13
N SER A 58 8.43 3.73 21.32
CA SER A 58 7.08 4.26 21.60
C SER A 58 6.64 5.41 20.68
N SER A 59 7.58 6.26 20.24
CA SER A 59 7.30 7.33 19.28
C SER A 59 6.97 6.83 17.87
N MET A 60 7.28 5.59 17.52
CA MET A 60 6.85 4.96 16.28
C MET A 60 5.38 4.54 16.30
N ASN A 61 4.73 4.49 17.48
CA ASN A 61 3.31 4.11 17.57
C ASN A 61 2.40 5.06 16.81
N LEU A 62 2.72 6.36 16.79
CA LEU A 62 1.96 7.34 16.00
C LEU A 62 2.07 7.04 14.50
N LEU A 63 3.30 6.76 14.04
CA LEU A 63 3.54 6.38 12.65
C LEU A 63 2.81 5.08 12.31
N ASN A 64 2.93 4.04 13.13
CA ASN A 64 2.25 2.76 12.92
C ASN A 64 0.72 2.91 12.85
N THR A 65 0.14 3.77 13.69
CA THR A 65 -1.29 4.08 13.65
C THR A 65 -1.69 4.74 12.33
N ALA A 66 -0.90 5.71 11.86
CA ALA A 66 -1.14 6.35 10.57
C ALA A 66 -0.97 5.36 9.40
N LEU A 67 0.07 4.52 9.45
CA LEU A 67 0.34 3.50 8.44
C LEU A 67 -0.78 2.47 8.34
N GLY A 68 -1.35 2.05 9.48
CA GLY A 68 -2.50 1.14 9.53
C GLY A 68 -3.73 1.69 8.80
N LEU A 69 -4.04 2.98 8.99
CA LEU A 69 -5.12 3.67 8.26
C LEU A 69 -4.85 3.73 6.74
N ILE A 70 -3.63 4.07 6.34
CA ILE A 70 -3.20 4.12 4.94
C ILE A 70 -3.25 2.73 4.30
N ASN A 71 -3.03 1.69 5.11
CA ASN A 71 -2.99 0.31 4.68
C ASN A 71 -4.35 -0.33 4.48
N PHE A 72 -5.46 0.38 4.72
CA PHE A 72 -6.82 -0.17 4.61
C PHE A 72 -7.05 -1.39 5.50
N GLU A 73 -6.40 -1.45 6.64
CA GLU A 73 -6.59 -2.55 7.58
C GLU A 73 -7.93 -2.34 8.30
N VAL A 74 -8.91 -3.19 7.98
CA VAL A 74 -10.28 -3.10 8.52
C VAL A 74 -10.30 -3.24 10.04
N ASP A 75 -9.26 -3.82 10.64
CA ASP A 75 -9.13 -4.03 12.07
C ASP A 75 -9.15 -2.69 12.85
N PHE A 76 -8.62 -1.60 12.26
CA PHE A 76 -8.70 -0.24 12.84
C PHE A 76 -10.11 0.33 12.89
N VAL A 77 -11.01 -0.21 12.06
CA VAL A 77 -12.38 0.26 11.94
C VAL A 77 -13.35 -0.68 12.63
N SER A 78 -12.88 -1.62 13.45
CA SER A 78 -13.75 -2.46 14.29
C SER A 78 -14.38 -1.62 15.42
N PRO A 79 -15.71 -1.36 15.39
CA PRO A 79 -16.38 -0.61 16.43
C PRO A 79 -16.35 -1.38 17.74
N CYS A 80 -16.13 -0.66 18.82
CA CYS A 80 -16.04 -1.23 20.14
C CYS A 80 -17.43 -1.47 20.81
N PRO A 81 -18.48 -1.90 20.10
CA PRO A 81 -19.36 -2.89 20.72
C PRO A 81 -19.64 -4.14 19.87
N VAL A 82 -19.15 -4.19 18.62
CA VAL A 82 -19.25 -5.38 17.76
C VAL A 82 -17.84 -5.78 17.38
N ALA A 83 -17.19 -6.56 18.24
CA ALA A 83 -15.95 -7.22 17.87
C ALA A 83 -16.28 -8.19 16.73
N PHE A 84 -15.94 -7.81 15.50
CA PHE A 84 -16.04 -8.72 14.37
C PHE A 84 -15.13 -9.92 14.65
N SER A 85 -15.61 -11.13 14.37
CA SER A 85 -14.74 -12.30 14.41
C SER A 85 -13.60 -12.13 13.40
N ALA A 86 -12.43 -12.72 13.69
CA ALA A 86 -11.31 -12.72 12.75
C ALA A 86 -11.71 -13.26 11.37
N GLU A 87 -12.62 -14.24 11.35
CA GLU A 87 -13.23 -14.78 10.13
C GLU A 87 -14.00 -13.70 9.34
N THR A 88 -14.82 -12.88 10.00
CA THR A 88 -15.56 -11.80 9.34
C THR A 88 -14.62 -10.75 8.77
N LEU A 89 -13.61 -10.35 9.54
CA LEU A 89 -12.59 -9.38 9.10
C LEU A 89 -11.80 -9.90 7.89
N PHE A 90 -11.47 -11.19 7.88
CA PHE A 90 -10.85 -11.86 6.74
C PHE A 90 -11.71 -11.74 5.47
N TYR A 91 -12.99 -12.11 5.52
CA TYR A 91 -13.86 -12.04 4.35
C TYR A 91 -14.14 -10.60 3.90
N VAL A 92 -14.34 -9.67 4.85
CA VAL A 92 -14.56 -8.25 4.54
C VAL A 92 -13.35 -7.67 3.82
N GLN A 93 -12.13 -7.94 4.29
CA GLN A 93 -10.91 -7.44 3.66
C GLN A 93 -10.75 -7.98 2.23
N LEU A 94 -10.99 -9.28 2.01
CA LEU A 94 -10.84 -9.90 0.69
C LEU A 94 -11.93 -9.48 -0.30
N THR A 95 -13.14 -9.18 0.19
CA THR A 95 -14.28 -8.76 -0.66
C THR A 95 -14.33 -7.26 -0.92
N LEU A 96 -13.49 -6.48 -0.25
CA LEU A 96 -13.45 -5.02 -0.35
C LEU A 96 -13.31 -4.50 -1.80
N PRO A 97 -12.43 -5.04 -2.68
CA PRO A 97 -12.38 -4.62 -4.08
C PRO A 97 -13.70 -4.81 -4.85
N PHE A 98 -14.52 -5.80 -4.48
CA PHE A 98 -15.83 -6.04 -5.11
C PHE A 98 -16.85 -4.96 -4.72
N PHE A 99 -16.87 -4.55 -3.44
CA PHE A 99 -17.72 -3.45 -3.01
C PHE A 99 -17.36 -2.14 -3.73
N PHE A 100 -16.06 -1.89 -3.95
CA PHE A 100 -15.61 -0.76 -4.75
C PHE A 100 -16.03 -0.86 -6.22
N ALA A 101 -15.90 -2.04 -6.83
CA ALA A 101 -16.38 -2.28 -8.20
C ALA A 101 -17.88 -2.00 -8.33
N LEU A 102 -18.70 -2.45 -7.37
CA LEU A 102 -20.14 -2.16 -7.35
C LEU A 102 -20.43 -0.67 -7.21
N GLY A 103 -19.73 0.02 -6.31
CA GLY A 103 -19.89 1.47 -6.10
C GLY A 103 -19.54 2.29 -7.35
N TYR A 104 -18.37 2.04 -7.97
CA TYR A 104 -17.99 2.69 -9.22
C TYR A 104 -18.93 2.31 -10.37
N GLY A 105 -19.35 1.04 -10.45
CA GLY A 105 -20.31 0.58 -11.44
C GLY A 105 -21.61 1.37 -11.36
N ALA A 106 -22.19 1.49 -10.17
CA ALA A 106 -23.39 2.30 -9.94
C ALA A 106 -23.16 3.78 -10.29
N PHE A 107 -22.04 4.37 -9.88
CA PHE A 107 -21.69 5.76 -10.19
C PHE A 107 -21.61 6.02 -11.70
N PHE A 108 -20.87 5.20 -12.44
CA PHE A 108 -20.71 5.36 -13.90
C PHE A 108 -21.99 5.02 -14.66
N LEU A 109 -22.77 4.04 -14.20
CA LEU A 109 -24.11 3.76 -14.74
C LEU A 109 -25.02 4.98 -14.60
N LEU A 110 -25.12 5.57 -13.41
CA LEU A 110 -25.93 6.76 -13.16
C LEU A 110 -25.45 7.94 -14.02
N ARG A 111 -24.15 8.24 -14.00
CA ARG A 111 -23.56 9.34 -14.78
C ARG A 111 -23.85 9.18 -16.28
N ARG A 112 -23.63 7.99 -16.83
CA ARG A 112 -23.78 7.73 -18.25
C ARG A 112 -25.25 7.64 -18.67
N SER A 113 -26.11 7.12 -17.81
CA SER A 113 -27.55 7.13 -18.03
C SER A 113 -28.11 8.56 -18.15
N HIS A 114 -27.52 9.51 -17.43
CA HIS A 114 -27.90 10.92 -17.48
C HIS A 114 -27.36 11.63 -18.74
N THR A 115 -26.17 11.30 -19.24
CA THR A 115 -25.58 11.95 -20.43
C THR A 115 -26.06 11.35 -21.75
N ASP A 116 -26.07 10.02 -21.86
CA ASP A 116 -26.24 9.32 -23.15
C ASP A 116 -27.71 8.86 -23.35
N GLY A 117 -28.51 8.88 -22.29
CA GLY A 117 -29.85 8.29 -22.26
C GLY A 117 -29.84 6.75 -22.34
N TRP A 118 -31.01 6.13 -22.16
CA TRP A 118 -31.18 4.68 -22.09
C TRP A 118 -31.38 4.01 -23.46
N LYS A 119 -30.70 4.48 -24.52
CA LYS A 119 -31.05 4.06 -25.90
C LYS A 119 -30.56 2.65 -26.27
N ASP A 120 -29.42 2.19 -25.75
CA ASP A 120 -28.92 0.83 -25.96
C ASP A 120 -28.18 0.30 -24.72
N PRO A 121 -28.74 -0.68 -23.98
CA PRO A 121 -28.11 -1.26 -22.81
C PRO A 121 -26.71 -1.83 -23.08
N LYS A 122 -26.47 -2.44 -24.25
CA LYS A 122 -25.17 -3.09 -24.53
C LYS A 122 -24.06 -2.06 -24.68
N GLN A 123 -24.34 -0.94 -25.35
CA GLN A 123 -23.38 0.16 -25.48
C GLN A 123 -23.15 0.87 -24.15
N LEU A 124 -24.21 1.05 -23.36
CA LEU A 124 -24.12 1.60 -22.00
C LEU A 124 -23.18 0.74 -21.14
N PHE A 125 -23.43 -0.58 -21.05
CA PHE A 125 -22.60 -1.49 -20.26
C PHE A 125 -21.16 -1.57 -20.75
N LYS A 126 -20.93 -1.60 -22.08
CA LYS A 126 -19.57 -1.58 -22.65
C LYS A 126 -18.83 -0.30 -22.27
N GLY A 127 -19.51 0.85 -22.35
CA GLY A 127 -18.97 2.14 -21.93
C GLY A 127 -18.59 2.16 -20.45
N VAL A 128 -19.53 1.79 -19.59
CA VAL A 128 -19.30 1.68 -18.13
C VAL A 128 -18.13 0.77 -17.81
N TRP A 129 -18.04 -0.40 -18.45
CA TRP A 129 -16.93 -1.33 -18.24
C TRP A 129 -15.57 -0.72 -18.61
N LEU A 130 -15.49 -0.04 -19.76
CA LEU A 130 -14.27 0.63 -20.20
C LEU A 130 -13.83 1.75 -19.25
N ASP A 131 -14.79 2.50 -18.69
CA ASP A 131 -14.53 3.55 -17.71
C ASP A 131 -14.13 2.97 -16.34
N MET A 132 -14.74 1.85 -15.95
CA MET A 132 -14.58 1.25 -14.62
C MET A 132 -13.32 0.37 -14.48
N ARG A 133 -12.88 -0.32 -15.53
CA ARG A 133 -11.81 -1.34 -15.44
C ARG A 133 -10.50 -0.81 -14.87
N GLY A 134 -10.13 0.43 -15.19
CA GLY A 134 -8.92 1.06 -14.67
C GLY A 134 -9.00 1.32 -13.16
N HIS A 135 -10.14 1.78 -12.68
CA HIS A 135 -10.36 2.03 -11.25
C HIS A 135 -10.45 0.73 -10.44
N ILE A 136 -11.07 -0.32 -10.98
CA ILE A 136 -11.09 -1.64 -10.34
C ILE A 136 -9.67 -2.19 -10.24
N LEU A 137 -8.92 -2.19 -11.35
CA LEU A 137 -7.55 -2.71 -11.33
C LEU A 137 -6.65 -1.89 -10.40
N GLY A 138 -6.76 -0.56 -10.44
CA GLY A 138 -6.08 0.33 -9.51
C GLY A 138 -6.41 -0.02 -8.07
N MET A 139 -7.67 -0.27 -7.74
CA MET A 139 -8.07 -0.68 -6.39
C MET A 139 -7.47 -2.03 -5.98
N VAL A 140 -7.52 -3.02 -6.87
CA VAL A 140 -6.91 -4.34 -6.62
C VAL A 140 -5.41 -4.19 -6.36
N ILE A 141 -4.71 -3.33 -7.12
CA ILE A 141 -3.28 -3.05 -6.95
C ILE A 141 -3.00 -2.32 -5.63
N VAL A 142 -3.83 -1.35 -5.25
CA VAL A 142 -3.67 -0.59 -4.01
C VAL A 142 -3.96 -1.45 -2.78
N GLY A 143 -4.97 -2.32 -2.83
CA GLY A 143 -5.31 -3.26 -1.74
C GLY A 143 -4.51 -4.57 -1.76
N TYR A 144 -3.59 -4.73 -2.72
CA TYR A 144 -2.91 -5.99 -3.01
C TYR A 144 -2.14 -6.56 -1.80
N HIS A 145 -1.46 -5.70 -1.03
CA HIS A 145 -0.68 -6.15 0.13
C HIS A 145 -1.57 -6.74 1.22
N GLN A 146 -2.75 -6.15 1.47
CA GLN A 146 -3.70 -6.70 2.44
C GLN A 146 -4.24 -8.06 2.02
N VAL A 147 -4.52 -8.23 0.72
CA VAL A 147 -4.90 -9.54 0.18
C VAL A 147 -3.79 -10.55 0.40
N CYS A 148 -2.51 -10.17 0.19
CA CYS A 148 -1.37 -11.04 0.49
C CYS A 148 -1.34 -11.43 1.97
N LEU A 149 -1.38 -10.44 2.87
CA LEU A 149 -1.25 -10.66 4.31
C LEU A 149 -2.37 -11.54 4.87
N LYS A 150 -3.64 -11.22 4.56
CA LYS A 150 -4.77 -12.00 5.07
C LYS A 150 -4.80 -13.41 4.46
N SER A 151 -4.44 -13.57 3.18
CA SER A 151 -4.42 -14.90 2.54
C SER A 151 -3.30 -15.79 3.09
N PHE A 152 -2.08 -15.27 3.24
CA PHE A 152 -0.99 -16.03 3.86
C PHE A 152 -1.25 -16.27 5.37
N GLY A 153 -1.77 -15.26 6.07
CA GLY A 153 -2.09 -15.34 7.49
C GLY A 153 -3.14 -16.40 7.81
N ALA A 154 -4.15 -16.57 6.96
CA ALA A 154 -5.18 -17.59 7.10
C ALA A 154 -4.68 -19.03 6.92
N LEU A 155 -3.44 -19.23 6.47
CA LEU A 155 -2.80 -20.54 6.34
C LEU A 155 -1.75 -20.81 7.44
N LYS A 156 -1.48 -19.83 8.31
CA LYS A 156 -0.46 -19.96 9.34
C LYS A 156 -1.04 -20.47 10.66
N CYS A 157 -0.73 -21.73 10.96
CA CYS A 157 -1.09 -22.38 12.20
C CYS A 157 0.11 -22.51 13.16
N THR A 158 -0.17 -22.54 14.46
CA THR A 158 0.79 -22.80 15.53
C THR A 158 0.30 -23.93 16.41
N THR A 159 1.16 -24.90 16.69
CA THR A 159 0.85 -26.04 17.56
C THR A 159 0.94 -25.65 19.03
N PHE A 160 -0.08 -26.01 19.81
CA PHE A 160 -0.13 -25.81 21.26
C PHE A 160 0.25 -27.10 22.01
N GLN A 161 0.42 -27.01 23.34
CA GLN A 161 0.82 -28.14 24.20
C GLN A 161 -0.14 -29.34 24.11
N ASP A 162 -1.41 -29.10 23.80
CA ASP A 162 -2.45 -30.13 23.65
C ASP A 162 -2.34 -30.91 22.32
N GLY A 163 -1.33 -30.64 21.50
CA GLY A 163 -1.13 -31.24 20.17
C GLY A 163 -2.06 -30.68 19.09
N LYS A 164 -2.99 -29.79 19.45
CA LYS A 164 -3.86 -29.07 18.52
C LYS A 164 -3.17 -27.88 17.89
N GLU A 165 -3.57 -27.56 16.67
CA GLU A 165 -3.09 -26.40 15.93
C GLU A 165 -4.16 -25.31 15.92
N TYR A 166 -3.74 -24.07 16.17
CA TYR A 166 -4.61 -22.90 16.14
C TYR A 166 -4.02 -21.83 15.23
N LEU A 167 -4.89 -21.00 14.67
CA LEU A 167 -4.48 -19.96 13.73
C LEU A 167 -3.66 -18.87 14.45
N LYS A 168 -2.47 -18.55 13.93
CA LYS A 168 -1.54 -17.62 14.60
C LYS A 168 -2.13 -16.22 14.79
N MET A 169 -2.93 -15.76 13.82
CA MET A 169 -3.57 -14.44 13.86
C MET A 169 -4.85 -14.39 14.71
N ALA A 170 -5.44 -15.56 15.02
CA ALA A 170 -6.70 -15.68 15.75
C ALA A 170 -6.74 -17.03 16.49
N PRO A 171 -6.10 -17.13 17.68
CA PRO A 171 -5.97 -18.39 18.41
C PRO A 171 -7.29 -19.04 18.82
N GLU A 172 -8.41 -18.33 18.73
CA GLU A 172 -9.75 -18.88 18.94
C GLU A 172 -10.22 -19.84 17.82
N ILE A 173 -9.54 -19.85 16.67
CA ILE A 173 -9.87 -20.70 15.52
C ILE A 173 -8.94 -21.91 15.47
N GLU A 174 -9.49 -23.12 15.67
CA GLU A 174 -8.76 -24.38 15.51
C GLU A 174 -8.47 -24.64 14.03
N CYS A 175 -7.22 -24.92 13.70
CA CYS A 175 -6.80 -25.16 12.32
C CYS A 175 -7.35 -26.48 11.78
N TRP A 176 -7.64 -26.47 10.48
CA TRP A 176 -8.13 -27.63 9.71
C TRP A 176 -9.51 -28.18 10.12
N VAL A 177 -10.22 -27.48 11.00
CA VAL A 177 -11.56 -27.87 11.48
C VAL A 177 -12.54 -26.70 11.32
N GLY A 178 -13.81 -27.01 11.05
CA GLY A 178 -14.88 -26.01 11.02
C GLY A 178 -14.67 -24.90 9.99
N SER A 179 -14.75 -23.64 10.43
CA SER A 179 -14.63 -22.47 9.56
C SER A 179 -13.20 -22.22 9.05
N HIS A 180 -12.16 -22.77 9.70
CA HIS A 180 -10.81 -22.64 9.17
C HIS A 180 -10.66 -23.28 7.79
N TRP A 181 -11.36 -24.40 7.54
CA TRP A 181 -11.31 -25.07 6.24
C TRP A 181 -11.82 -24.17 5.11
N THR A 182 -12.93 -23.45 5.33
CA THR A 182 -13.48 -22.51 4.33
C THR A 182 -12.56 -21.32 4.14
N MET A 183 -12.01 -20.77 5.23
CA MET A 183 -11.00 -19.70 5.15
C MET A 183 -9.77 -20.13 4.36
N ALA A 184 -9.25 -21.35 4.59
CA ALA A 184 -8.08 -21.87 3.89
C ALA A 184 -8.33 -22.05 2.38
N VAL A 185 -9.50 -22.61 1.99
CA VAL A 185 -9.88 -22.75 0.57
C VAL A 185 -9.98 -21.37 -0.11
N VAL A 186 -10.61 -20.41 0.55
CA VAL A 186 -10.71 -19.03 0.03
C VAL A 186 -9.34 -18.38 -0.05
N ALA A 187 -8.49 -18.52 0.97
CA ALA A 187 -7.14 -18.00 0.96
C ALA A 187 -6.31 -18.57 -0.20
N VAL A 188 -6.35 -19.88 -0.44
CA VAL A 188 -5.67 -20.52 -1.58
C VAL A 188 -6.19 -19.98 -2.91
N PHE A 189 -7.51 -19.78 -3.05
CA PHE A 189 -8.07 -19.15 -4.25
C PHE A 189 -7.50 -17.75 -4.48
N TYR A 190 -7.49 -16.88 -3.46
CA TYR A 190 -6.91 -15.53 -3.60
C TYR A 190 -5.40 -15.55 -3.84
N LEU A 191 -4.66 -16.50 -3.23
CA LEU A 191 -3.23 -16.67 -3.50
C LEU A 191 -2.97 -16.99 -4.97
N VAL A 192 -3.72 -17.94 -5.55
CA VAL A 192 -3.52 -18.36 -6.94
C VAL A 192 -3.98 -17.26 -7.92
N PHE A 193 -5.20 -16.77 -7.76
CA PHE A 193 -5.81 -15.90 -8.77
C PHE A 193 -5.50 -14.42 -8.60
N VAL A 194 -5.33 -13.95 -7.36
CA VAL A 194 -5.08 -12.53 -7.10
C VAL A 194 -3.59 -12.30 -6.83
N VAL A 195 -3.00 -12.98 -5.84
CA VAL A 195 -1.60 -12.76 -5.46
C VAL A 195 -0.65 -13.18 -6.58
N MET A 196 -0.79 -14.37 -7.17
CA MET A 196 0.05 -14.76 -8.31
C MET A 196 -0.50 -14.21 -9.64
N GLY A 197 -1.82 -14.24 -9.82
CA GLY A 197 -2.46 -13.87 -11.09
C GLY A 197 -2.31 -12.39 -11.47
N VAL A 198 -2.36 -11.45 -10.51
CA VAL A 198 -2.22 -10.02 -10.81
C VAL A 198 -0.84 -9.64 -11.35
N PRO A 199 0.31 -9.94 -10.69
CA PRO A 199 1.63 -9.59 -11.22
C PRO A 199 1.91 -10.29 -12.56
N ILE A 200 1.52 -11.55 -12.72
CA ILE A 200 1.67 -12.27 -14.00
C ILE A 200 0.79 -11.64 -15.08
N GLY A 201 -0.46 -11.32 -14.73
CA GLY A 201 -1.43 -10.70 -15.63
C GLY A 201 -0.97 -9.32 -16.12
N VAL A 202 -0.49 -8.48 -15.21
CA VAL A 202 0.08 -7.16 -15.55
C VAL A 202 1.29 -7.34 -16.46
N PHE A 203 2.23 -8.23 -16.12
CA PHE A 203 3.43 -8.49 -16.93
C PHE A 203 3.08 -8.95 -18.35
N VAL A 204 2.19 -9.95 -18.47
CA VAL A 204 1.77 -10.47 -19.78
C VAL A 204 1.01 -9.41 -20.57
N TYR A 205 0.13 -8.65 -19.91
CA TYR A 205 -0.65 -7.61 -20.55
C TYR A 205 0.22 -6.49 -21.10
N THR A 206 1.13 -5.93 -20.32
CA THR A 206 2.01 -4.83 -20.78
C THR A 206 2.95 -5.31 -21.88
N ARG A 207 3.52 -6.53 -21.76
CA ARG A 207 4.30 -7.14 -22.84
C ARG A 207 3.49 -7.27 -24.13
N LYS A 208 2.25 -7.75 -24.05
CA LYS A 208 1.37 -7.89 -25.21
C LYS A 208 1.09 -6.54 -25.86
N MET A 209 0.81 -5.50 -25.09
CA MET A 209 0.54 -4.16 -25.61
C MET A 209 1.75 -3.56 -26.34
N ARG A 210 2.97 -3.81 -25.85
CA ARG A 210 4.21 -3.44 -26.57
C ARG A 210 4.38 -4.19 -27.87
N LEU A 211 4.20 -5.51 -27.86
CA LEU A 211 4.33 -6.33 -29.07
C LEU A 211 3.33 -5.94 -30.16
N MET A 212 2.15 -5.44 -29.78
CA MET A 212 1.13 -4.96 -30.71
C MET A 212 1.29 -3.49 -31.10
N ASN A 213 2.30 -2.77 -30.60
CA ASN A 213 2.47 -1.32 -30.75
C ASN A 213 1.22 -0.52 -30.35
N MET A 214 0.49 -0.98 -29.33
CA MET A 214 -0.75 -0.35 -28.85
C MET A 214 -0.55 0.46 -27.56
N LEU A 215 0.68 0.87 -27.26
CA LEU A 215 0.99 1.62 -26.03
C LEU A 215 0.34 3.02 -26.02
N GLU A 216 0.14 3.62 -27.20
CA GLU A 216 -0.49 4.93 -27.37
C GLU A 216 -2.03 4.84 -27.42
N ALA A 217 -2.60 3.64 -27.58
CA ALA A 217 -4.04 3.48 -27.72
C ALA A 217 -4.75 3.73 -26.37
N PRO A 218 -5.72 4.66 -26.30
CA PRO A 218 -6.42 4.94 -25.06
C PRO A 218 -7.22 3.72 -24.63
N ASN A 219 -6.82 3.11 -23.51
CA ASN A 219 -7.49 1.94 -22.98
C ASN A 219 -7.85 2.07 -21.49
N GLY A 220 -7.57 3.20 -20.84
CA GLY A 220 -7.90 3.41 -19.43
C GLY A 220 -7.08 2.55 -18.45
N LEU A 221 -6.14 1.74 -18.95
CA LEU A 221 -5.11 1.03 -18.19
C LEU A 221 -3.71 1.61 -18.42
N ASN A 222 -3.64 2.77 -19.10
CA ASN A 222 -2.38 3.46 -19.42
C ASN A 222 -1.53 3.71 -18.17
N PHE A 223 -2.14 3.93 -17.00
CA PHE A 223 -1.44 4.11 -15.73
C PHE A 223 -0.46 2.97 -15.38
N LEU A 224 -0.63 1.78 -15.97
CA LEU A 224 0.28 0.65 -15.77
C LEU A 224 1.65 0.83 -16.46
N TRP A 225 1.72 1.59 -17.56
CA TRP A 225 2.98 1.79 -18.33
C TRP A 225 3.36 3.25 -18.61
N GLU A 226 2.43 4.20 -18.53
CA GLU A 226 2.60 5.59 -19.01
C GLU A 226 3.80 6.33 -18.42
N ARG A 227 4.17 6.01 -17.18
CA ARG A 227 5.28 6.64 -16.45
C ARG A 227 6.62 5.93 -16.62
N TYR A 228 6.65 4.78 -17.30
CA TYR A 228 7.84 3.96 -17.45
C TYR A 228 8.43 4.11 -18.84
N GLU A 229 9.76 3.99 -18.94
CA GLU A 229 10.43 3.92 -20.22
C GLU A 229 9.98 2.68 -21.01
N VAL A 230 10.15 2.74 -22.34
CA VAL A 230 9.68 1.69 -23.26
C VAL A 230 10.28 0.32 -22.92
N ASP A 231 11.51 0.29 -22.42
CA ASP A 231 12.20 -0.94 -22.04
C ASP A 231 11.69 -1.55 -20.72
N TRP A 232 11.09 -0.72 -19.86
CA TRP A 232 10.68 -1.06 -18.51
C TRP A 232 9.16 -0.98 -18.28
N ILE A 233 8.35 -1.01 -19.34
CA ILE A 233 6.86 -0.96 -19.23
C ILE A 233 6.21 -2.05 -18.35
N TRP A 234 6.95 -3.11 -18.02
CA TRP A 234 6.49 -4.21 -17.17
C TRP A 234 6.89 -4.02 -15.70
N TRP A 235 7.58 -2.93 -15.37
CA TRP A 235 8.12 -2.62 -14.05
C TRP A 235 7.06 -2.55 -12.96
N HIS A 236 5.82 -2.18 -13.30
CA HIS A 236 4.72 -2.22 -12.34
C HIS A 236 4.55 -3.61 -11.70
N SER A 237 4.83 -4.68 -12.45
CA SER A 237 4.80 -6.06 -11.94
C SER A 237 5.90 -6.31 -10.91
N VAL A 238 7.09 -5.72 -11.10
CA VAL A 238 8.22 -5.79 -10.15
C VAL A 238 7.83 -5.17 -8.81
N LEU A 239 7.15 -4.01 -8.84
CA LEU A 239 6.64 -3.34 -7.65
C LEU A 239 5.59 -4.17 -6.89
N ILE A 240 4.76 -4.93 -7.61
CA ILE A 240 3.78 -5.86 -7.03
C ILE A 240 4.49 -7.09 -6.41
N VAL A 241 5.47 -7.67 -7.11
CA VAL A 241 6.26 -8.81 -6.63
C VAL A 241 7.02 -8.44 -5.36
N ARG A 242 7.60 -7.24 -5.27
CA ARG A 242 8.25 -6.76 -4.03
C ARG A 242 7.32 -6.83 -2.82
N ARG A 243 6.09 -6.33 -2.97
CA ARG A 243 5.06 -6.38 -1.91
C ARG A 243 4.72 -7.82 -1.52
N MET A 244 4.57 -8.69 -2.51
CA MET A 244 4.32 -10.12 -2.31
C MET A 244 5.44 -10.80 -1.50
N VAL A 245 6.71 -10.54 -1.85
CA VAL A 245 7.87 -11.15 -1.18
C VAL A 245 7.97 -10.67 0.28
N ILE A 246 7.74 -9.38 0.55
CA ILE A 246 7.74 -8.85 1.92
C ILE A 246 6.61 -9.46 2.75
N ALA A 247 5.38 -9.54 2.18
CA ALA A 247 4.25 -10.18 2.84
C ALA A 247 4.51 -11.68 3.11
N PHE A 248 5.16 -12.36 2.17
CA PHE A 248 5.57 -13.75 2.34
C PHE A 248 6.58 -13.93 3.47
N ILE A 249 7.61 -13.07 3.55
CA ILE A 249 8.60 -13.09 4.65
C ILE A 249 7.90 -12.93 6.00
N LEU A 250 6.99 -11.94 6.11
CA LEU A 250 6.24 -11.68 7.33
C LEU A 250 5.45 -12.90 7.81
N MET A 251 4.89 -13.66 6.87
CA MET A 251 4.03 -14.77 7.21
C MET A 251 4.81 -16.07 7.39
N VAL A 252 5.85 -16.33 6.61
CA VAL A 252 6.56 -17.61 6.66
C VAL A 252 7.63 -17.64 7.74
N VAL A 253 8.34 -16.54 7.99
CA VAL A 253 9.45 -16.52 8.96
C VAL A 253 8.92 -16.23 10.35
N ASP A 254 9.12 -17.15 11.30
CA ASP A 254 8.63 -16.99 12.67
C ASP A 254 9.57 -16.22 13.59
N THR A 255 10.88 -16.25 13.31
CA THR A 255 11.88 -15.58 14.14
C THR A 255 11.98 -14.09 13.76
N PRO A 256 11.66 -13.15 14.67
CA PRO A 256 11.58 -11.71 14.35
C PRO A 256 12.87 -11.16 13.74
N MET A 257 14.02 -11.54 14.28
CA MET A 257 15.33 -11.08 13.78
C MET A 257 15.63 -11.59 12.38
N ILE A 258 15.35 -12.87 12.10
CA ILE A 258 15.53 -13.45 10.75
C ILE A 258 14.55 -12.80 9.77
N GLN A 259 13.34 -12.49 10.21
CA GLN A 259 12.32 -11.82 9.41
C GLN A 259 12.77 -10.40 9.01
N GLY A 260 13.28 -9.61 9.97
CA GLY A 260 13.87 -8.29 9.71
C GLY A 260 15.08 -8.36 8.77
N ALA A 261 16.01 -9.30 9.03
CA ALA A 261 17.20 -9.48 8.20
C ALA A 261 16.86 -9.91 6.77
N SER A 262 15.88 -10.81 6.61
CA SER A 262 15.41 -11.26 5.29
C SER A 262 14.76 -10.12 4.51
N ALA A 263 13.95 -9.30 5.17
CA ALA A 263 13.35 -8.13 4.55
C ALA A 263 14.42 -7.11 4.12
N SER A 264 15.43 -6.86 4.96
CA SER A 264 16.55 -5.97 4.66
C SER A 264 17.35 -6.44 3.43
N VAL A 265 17.67 -7.74 3.33
CA VAL A 265 18.34 -8.30 2.15
C VAL A 265 17.51 -8.10 0.87
N VAL A 266 16.20 -8.33 0.95
CA VAL A 266 15.29 -8.13 -0.18
C VAL A 266 15.23 -6.66 -0.59
N LEU A 267 15.10 -5.74 0.36
CA LEU A 267 15.05 -4.30 0.11
C LEU A 267 16.37 -3.81 -0.51
N ALA A 268 17.53 -4.24 0.00
CA ALA A 268 18.83 -3.96 -0.58
C ALA A 268 18.94 -4.45 -2.03
N ALA A 269 18.44 -5.66 -2.32
CA ALA A 269 18.40 -6.16 -3.70
C ALA A 269 17.52 -5.29 -4.60
N PHE A 270 16.34 -4.86 -4.13
CA PHE A 270 15.49 -3.94 -4.88
C PHE A 270 16.09 -2.55 -5.08
N ILE A 271 16.86 -2.03 -4.12
CA ILE A 271 17.62 -0.78 -4.29
C ILE A 271 18.61 -0.92 -5.45
N VAL A 272 19.38 -2.02 -5.50
CA VAL A 272 20.35 -2.29 -6.58
C VAL A 272 19.64 -2.47 -7.92
N ILE A 273 18.57 -3.28 -7.96
CA ILE A 273 17.79 -3.53 -9.18
C ILE A 273 17.18 -2.22 -9.70
N HIS A 274 16.59 -1.40 -8.84
CA HIS A 274 16.02 -0.10 -9.23
C HIS A 274 17.09 0.88 -9.71
N SER A 275 18.21 0.98 -8.99
CA SER A 275 19.32 1.87 -9.36
C SER A 275 19.95 1.51 -10.70
N ALA A 276 19.97 0.22 -11.06
CA ALA A 276 20.49 -0.25 -12.33
C ALA A 276 19.47 -0.10 -13.48
N ALA A 277 18.18 -0.23 -13.20
CA ALA A 277 17.14 -0.19 -14.22
C ALA A 277 16.69 1.24 -14.57
N GLN A 278 16.58 2.13 -13.57
CA GLN A 278 16.03 3.49 -13.70
C GLN A 278 14.78 3.53 -14.61
N PRO A 279 13.72 2.81 -14.23
CA PRO A 279 12.60 2.50 -15.12
C PRO A 279 11.68 3.68 -15.44
N PHE A 280 11.77 4.80 -14.71
CA PHE A 280 10.83 5.91 -14.86
C PHE A 280 11.29 6.90 -15.95
N ILE A 281 10.35 7.48 -16.68
CA ILE A 281 10.66 8.52 -17.69
C ILE A 281 11.25 9.78 -17.02
N ASP A 282 10.76 10.12 -15.83
CA ASP A 282 11.25 11.25 -15.04
C ASP A 282 12.24 10.75 -13.98
N SER A 283 13.50 11.16 -14.09
CA SER A 283 14.58 10.81 -13.15
C SER A 283 14.29 11.25 -11.71
N SER A 284 13.42 12.23 -11.51
CA SER A 284 12.97 12.65 -10.16
C SER A 284 12.15 11.54 -9.49
N LEU A 285 11.38 10.77 -10.26
CA LEU A 285 10.64 9.61 -9.77
C LEU A 285 11.57 8.44 -9.44
N ASP A 286 12.62 8.22 -10.23
CA ASP A 286 13.67 7.26 -9.87
C ASP A 286 14.37 7.61 -8.57
N MET A 287 14.73 8.88 -8.41
CA MET A 287 15.34 9.36 -7.16
C MET A 287 14.39 9.19 -5.98
N LEU A 288 13.10 9.50 -6.16
CA LEU A 288 12.08 9.34 -5.12
C LEU A 288 11.92 7.86 -4.71
N GLU A 289 11.87 6.94 -5.67
CA GLU A 289 11.79 5.48 -5.39
C GLU A 289 13.03 4.99 -4.64
N ILE A 290 14.23 5.45 -4.99
CA ILE A 290 15.46 5.10 -4.26
C ILE A 290 15.44 5.65 -2.83
N ILE A 291 15.07 6.93 -2.65
CA ILE A 291 14.98 7.57 -1.32
C ILE A 291 13.98 6.84 -0.44
N THR A 292 12.81 6.49 -1.00
CA THR A 292 11.78 5.76 -0.26
C THR A 292 12.22 4.34 0.09
N LEU A 293 12.88 3.61 -0.81
CA LEU A 293 13.46 2.30 -0.51
C LEU A 293 14.52 2.37 0.60
N LEU A 294 15.42 3.36 0.55
CA LEU A 294 16.39 3.60 1.62
C LEU A 294 15.70 3.95 2.94
N GLY A 295 14.61 4.71 2.91
CA GLY A 295 13.80 5.00 4.09
C GLY A 295 13.19 3.75 4.72
N ILE A 296 12.67 2.84 3.91
CA ILE A 296 12.15 1.55 4.37
C ILE A 296 13.28 0.70 4.96
N GLU A 297 14.45 0.69 4.33
CA GLU A 297 15.61 -0.04 4.82
C GLU A 297 16.07 0.47 6.20
N CYS A 298 16.22 1.79 6.34
CA CYS A 298 16.54 2.41 7.63
C CYS A 298 15.47 2.11 8.69
N TYR A 299 14.19 2.13 8.32
CA TYR A 299 13.10 1.76 9.21
C TYR A 299 13.22 0.31 9.69
N THR A 300 13.49 -0.62 8.78
CA THR A 300 13.68 -2.05 9.08
C THR A 300 14.87 -2.27 10.03
N ILE A 301 16.02 -1.65 9.75
CA ILE A 301 17.21 -1.72 10.59
C ILE A 301 16.94 -1.16 11.98
N SER A 302 16.19 -0.07 12.09
CA SER A 302 15.83 0.52 13.38
C SER A 302 15.07 -0.48 14.27
N GLY A 303 14.10 -1.21 13.71
CA GLY A 303 13.37 -2.25 14.43
C GLY A 303 14.27 -3.40 14.90
N MET A 304 15.27 -3.78 14.10
CA MET A 304 16.23 -4.81 14.47
C MET A 304 17.17 -4.37 15.61
N ILE A 305 17.64 -3.12 15.61
CA ILE A 305 18.54 -2.59 16.64
C ILE A 305 17.89 -2.58 18.03
N PHE A 306 16.58 -2.31 18.10
CA PHE A 306 15.85 -2.31 19.38
C PHE A 306 15.39 -3.70 19.84
N PHE A 307 15.57 -4.73 19.02
CA PHE A 307 15.27 -6.09 19.43
C PHE A 307 16.29 -6.53 20.50
N PRO A 308 15.86 -6.82 21.74
CA PRO A 308 16.79 -7.23 22.78
C PRO A 308 17.45 -8.55 22.36
N SER A 309 18.77 -8.62 22.49
CA SER A 309 19.44 -9.90 22.52
C SER A 309 18.80 -10.73 23.63
N LEU A 310 18.39 -11.95 23.32
CA LEU A 310 17.71 -12.94 24.18
C LEU A 310 18.51 -13.39 25.42
N SER A 311 19.42 -12.56 25.95
CA SER A 311 20.22 -12.84 27.13
C SER A 311 19.68 -12.25 28.44
N ASP A 312 18.69 -11.35 28.42
CA ASP A 312 18.25 -10.66 29.65
C ASP A 312 17.13 -11.37 30.44
N ASP A 313 16.34 -12.26 29.85
CA ASP A 313 15.26 -12.96 30.58
C ASP A 313 15.77 -14.13 31.46
N THR A 314 17.06 -14.44 31.42
CA THR A 314 17.73 -15.27 32.44
C THR A 314 18.62 -14.48 33.38
N GLN A 315 18.72 -13.15 33.21
CA GLN A 315 19.36 -12.27 34.17
C GLN A 315 18.35 -11.50 35.03
N GLY A 316 17.61 -12.27 35.83
CA GLY A 316 17.24 -11.84 37.19
C GLY A 316 18.46 -11.65 38.12
N TYR A 317 19.60 -11.19 37.60
CA TYR A 317 20.75 -10.76 38.39
C TYR A 317 20.53 -9.27 38.61
N ILE A 318 19.93 -8.89 39.75
CA ILE A 318 20.73 -8.36 40.85
C ILE A 318 21.77 -7.39 40.26
N CYS A 319 21.42 -6.11 40.10
CA CYS A 319 22.46 -5.07 40.18
C CYS A 319 23.00 -5.18 41.62
N PRO A 320 24.15 -5.82 41.86
CA PRO A 320 24.62 -6.05 43.21
C PRO A 320 25.27 -4.75 43.64
N GLY A 321 24.56 -3.98 44.46
CA GLY A 321 25.16 -2.96 45.30
C GLY A 321 25.69 -1.69 44.59
N ASP A 322 25.13 -0.56 45.03
CA ASP A 322 25.81 0.74 45.18
C ASP A 322 26.48 1.45 43.98
N GLY A 323 26.36 0.94 42.76
CA GLY A 323 26.77 1.65 41.54
C GLY A 323 25.59 2.12 40.66
N GLU A 324 24.87 3.17 41.07
CA GLU A 324 23.71 3.72 40.33
C GLU A 324 24.04 4.25 38.92
N ASP A 325 25.31 4.48 38.58
CA ASP A 325 25.67 5.23 37.37
C ASP A 325 25.78 4.39 36.08
N VAL A 326 26.00 3.07 36.15
CA VAL A 326 26.37 2.27 34.97
C VAL A 326 25.14 1.88 34.12
N CYS A 327 23.98 1.65 34.73
CA CYS A 327 22.75 1.28 34.00
C CYS A 327 22.06 2.48 33.32
N SER A 328 22.39 3.72 33.71
CA SER A 328 21.83 4.93 33.10
C SER A 328 22.38 5.20 31.70
N GLY A 329 23.67 4.89 31.47
CA GLY A 329 24.36 5.18 30.21
C GLY A 329 23.89 4.35 29.01
N GLU A 330 23.59 3.07 29.21
CA GLU A 330 23.17 2.18 28.12
C GLU A 330 21.76 2.54 27.60
N ASN A 331 20.85 2.87 28.50
CA ASN A 331 19.50 3.34 28.16
C ASN A 331 19.55 4.69 27.43
N ALA A 332 20.45 5.59 27.82
CA ALA A 332 20.63 6.88 27.15
C ALA A 332 21.17 6.72 25.72
N ASN A 333 22.09 5.79 25.48
CA ASN A 333 22.61 5.53 24.14
C ASN A 333 21.57 4.87 23.23
N LYS A 334 20.78 3.92 23.74
CA LYS A 334 19.64 3.33 22.99
C LYS A 334 18.62 4.41 22.61
N ALA A 335 18.29 5.32 23.53
CA ALA A 335 17.38 6.43 23.25
C ALA A 335 17.92 7.43 22.20
N ARG A 336 19.24 7.70 22.21
CA ARG A 336 19.89 8.55 21.20
C ARG A 336 19.89 7.93 19.80
N VAL A 337 20.22 6.64 19.71
CA VAL A 337 20.16 5.89 18.44
C VAL A 337 18.72 5.82 17.92
N ALA A 338 17.74 5.65 18.82
CA ALA A 338 16.32 5.72 18.47
C ALA A 338 16.02 7.07 17.86
N GLY A 339 16.22 8.15 18.61
CA GLY A 339 15.98 9.51 18.17
C GLY A 339 16.62 9.84 16.81
N ALA A 340 17.85 9.38 16.58
CA ALA A 340 18.52 9.55 15.29
C ALA A 340 17.83 8.78 14.16
N ALA A 341 17.50 7.50 14.33
CA ALA A 341 16.78 6.72 13.32
C ALA A 341 15.41 7.34 13.01
N ILE A 342 14.67 7.78 14.03
CA ILE A 342 13.39 8.47 13.85
C ILE A 342 13.56 9.77 13.08
N ALA A 343 14.53 10.59 13.45
CA ALA A 343 14.83 11.83 12.76
C ALA A 343 15.18 11.57 11.30
N THR A 344 15.95 10.51 11.02
CA THR A 344 16.27 10.09 9.64
C THR A 344 15.02 9.64 8.89
N ILE A 345 14.15 8.83 9.48
CA ILE A 345 12.90 8.38 8.84
C ILE A 345 11.99 9.58 8.56
N ILE A 346 11.78 10.45 9.56
CA ILE A 346 10.99 11.68 9.40
C ILE A 346 11.61 12.57 8.32
N LEU A 347 12.93 12.74 8.32
CA LEU A 347 13.63 13.52 7.30
C LEU A 347 13.44 12.91 5.91
N LEU A 348 13.54 11.59 5.76
CA LEU A 348 13.32 10.91 4.48
C LEU A 348 11.87 11.00 4.01
N VAL A 349 10.90 10.93 4.93
CA VAL A 349 9.47 11.17 4.64
C VAL A 349 9.25 12.62 4.22
N LEU A 350 9.84 13.58 4.93
CA LEU A 350 9.74 15.00 4.61
C LEU A 350 10.42 15.34 3.28
N ILE A 351 11.59 14.74 2.99
CA ILE A 351 12.27 14.86 1.69
C ILE A 351 11.40 14.25 0.59
N SER A 352 10.85 13.05 0.80
CA SER A 352 9.96 12.41 -0.16
C SER A 352 8.72 13.26 -0.42
N PHE A 353 8.14 13.84 0.63
CA PHE A 353 7.01 14.75 0.54
C PHE A 353 7.38 16.06 -0.15
N GLN A 354 8.57 16.62 0.12
CA GLN A 354 9.06 17.84 -0.50
C GLN A 354 9.36 17.63 -1.98
N VAL A 355 10.01 16.53 -2.37
CA VAL A 355 10.24 16.16 -3.77
C VAL A 355 8.91 15.96 -4.49
N THR A 356 7.97 15.24 -3.87
CA THR A 356 6.61 15.09 -4.41
C THR A 356 5.92 16.43 -4.59
N PHE A 357 6.01 17.32 -3.59
CA PHE A 357 5.44 18.66 -3.65
C PHE A 357 6.08 19.53 -4.73
N LEU A 358 7.41 19.46 -4.90
CA LEU A 358 8.13 20.17 -5.95
C LEU A 358 7.73 19.66 -7.34
N ASN A 359 7.63 18.34 -7.54
CA ASN A 359 7.14 17.76 -8.80
C ASN A 359 5.70 18.19 -9.10
N ILE A 360 4.82 18.20 -8.09
CA ILE A 360 3.46 18.71 -8.21
C ILE A 360 3.47 20.19 -8.63
N MET A 361 4.34 21.00 -8.03
CA MET A 361 4.45 22.42 -8.34
C MET A 361 4.97 22.65 -9.77
N ASP A 362 5.93 21.86 -10.22
CA ASP A 362 6.53 22.04 -11.54
C ASP A 362 5.57 21.61 -12.67
N LYS A 363 4.90 20.47 -12.51
CA LYS A 363 3.82 20.04 -13.43
C LYS A 363 2.70 21.09 -13.51
N ASN A 364 2.36 21.71 -12.38
CA ASN A 364 1.41 22.83 -12.36
C ASN A 364 1.91 24.09 -13.09
N ARG A 365 3.23 24.35 -13.09
CA ARG A 365 3.83 25.44 -13.87
C ARG A 365 3.76 25.15 -15.36
N GLU A 366 4.09 23.94 -15.79
CA GLU A 366 3.97 23.53 -17.19
C GLU A 366 2.53 23.62 -17.70
N ILE A 367 1.57 23.10 -16.93
CA ILE A 367 0.14 23.19 -17.29
C ILE A 367 -0.30 24.66 -17.42
N LYS A 368 0.14 25.53 -16.51
CA LYS A 368 -0.14 26.97 -16.59
C LYS A 368 0.53 27.60 -17.83
N ALA A 369 1.75 27.21 -18.16
CA ALA A 369 2.46 27.70 -19.35
C ALA A 369 1.75 27.27 -20.65
N VAL A 370 1.37 26.00 -20.78
CA VAL A 370 0.62 25.48 -21.93
C VAL A 370 -0.73 26.17 -22.07
N LYS A 371 -1.47 26.38 -20.96
CA LYS A 371 -2.73 27.14 -20.98
C LYS A 371 -2.51 28.58 -21.47
N ARG A 372 -1.45 29.26 -21.03
CA ARG A 372 -1.11 30.62 -21.50
C ARG A 372 -0.82 30.64 -23.00
N ILE A 373 -0.03 29.68 -23.50
CA ILE A 373 0.29 29.56 -24.94
C ILE A 373 -1.00 29.30 -25.74
N ARG A 374 -1.88 28.41 -25.28
CA ARG A 374 -3.15 28.13 -25.96
C ARG A 374 -4.06 29.35 -26.00
N THR A 375 -4.21 30.08 -24.89
CA THR A 375 -4.99 31.33 -24.85
C THR A 375 -4.40 32.37 -25.79
N PHE A 376 -3.07 32.52 -25.81
CA PHE A 376 -2.38 33.41 -26.73
C PHE A 376 -2.63 33.04 -28.20
N LEU A 377 -2.52 31.75 -28.56
CA LEU A 377 -2.80 31.27 -29.92
C LEU A 377 -4.26 31.51 -30.33
N HIS A 378 -5.23 31.37 -29.42
CA HIS A 378 -6.63 31.70 -29.72
C HIS A 378 -6.84 33.20 -29.97
N LEU A 379 -6.17 34.08 -29.21
CA LEU A 379 -6.24 35.53 -29.43
C LEU A 379 -5.62 35.93 -30.77
N VAL A 380 -4.45 35.36 -31.12
CA VAL A 380 -3.80 35.60 -32.42
C VAL A 380 -4.67 35.09 -33.57
N ARG A 381 -5.29 33.92 -33.43
CA ARG A 381 -6.17 33.35 -34.47
C ARG A 381 -7.48 34.12 -34.63
N GLY A 382 -8.02 34.69 -33.55
CA GLY A 382 -9.20 35.55 -33.59
C GLY A 382 -8.93 36.92 -34.24
N ALA A 383 -7.74 37.48 -34.06
CA ALA A 383 -7.34 38.75 -34.68
C ALA A 383 -7.05 38.63 -36.19
N ALA A 384 -6.79 37.42 -36.68
CA ALA A 384 -6.52 37.14 -38.10
C ALA A 384 -7.80 36.78 -38.91
N SER A 385 -9.00 36.93 -38.33
CA SER A 385 -10.26 36.68 -39.04
C SER A 385 -10.53 37.80 -40.07
N PRO A 386 -10.64 37.50 -41.38
CA PRO A 386 -10.79 38.51 -42.45
C PRO A 386 -12.10 39.30 -42.39
N ASP A 387 -13.10 38.84 -41.63
CA ASP A 387 -14.46 39.42 -41.61
C ASP A 387 -14.57 40.70 -40.75
N ALA A 388 -13.46 41.25 -40.27
CA ALA A 388 -13.41 42.48 -39.47
C ALA A 388 -12.92 43.71 -40.26
N MET A 389 -12.85 43.63 -41.59
CA MET A 389 -12.51 44.76 -42.47
C MET A 389 -13.64 45.13 -43.42
#